data_AF-A0A923TTE2-F1
#
_entry.id   AF-A0A923TTE2-F1
#
_cell.length_a   1.000
_cell.length_b   1.000
_cell.length_c   1.000
_cell.angle_alpha   90.00
_cell.angle_beta   90.00
_cell.angle_gamma   90.00
#
_symmetry.space_group_name_H-M   'P 1'
#
loop_
_entity.id
_entity.type
_entity.pdbx_description
1 polymer ?
#
loop_
_entity_poly.entity_id
_entity_poly.type
_entity_poly.pdbx_seq_one_letter_code
_entity_poly.pdbx_strand_id
1 'polypeptide(L)' 'MHKVGLFIPCYLNQFYPEVAIATLQLLKKYGCEVSFPLNQTCCRQLMANNGF' A
#
# COMPACT_ATOMS: atom_id res chain seq x y z
N MET A 1 -11.13 15.32 8.08
CA MET A 1 -11.10 14.20 7.10
C MET A 1 -9.69 14.11 6.54
N HIS A 2 -9.01 12.96 6.65
CA HIS A 2 -7.62 12.82 6.18
C HIS A 2 -7.58 12.31 4.74
N LYS A 3 -6.71 12.90 3.91
CA LYS A 3 -6.42 12.41 2.55
C LYS A 3 -5.22 11.47 2.60
N VAL A 4 -5.35 10.29 1.99
CA VAL A 4 -4.33 9.23 2.03
C VAL A 4 -4.02 8.76 0.61
N GLY A 5 -2.75 8.84 0.22
CA GLY A 5 -2.25 8.14 -0.96
C GLY A 5 -1.80 6.74 -0.57
N LEU A 6 -2.55 5.71 -0.98
CA LEU A 6 -2.30 4.34 -0.61
C LEU A 6 -1.24 3.71 -1.54
N PHE A 7 0.01 3.70 -1.08
CA PHE A 7 1.11 2.99 -1.74
C PHE A 7 1.08 1.50 -1.36
N ILE A 8 1.05 0.62 -2.37
CA ILE A 8 1.07 -0.83 -2.18
C ILE A 8 2.40 -1.37 -2.74
N PRO A 9 3.30 -1.85 -1.88
CA PRO A 9 4.54 -2.50 -2.30
C PRO A 9 4.30 -3.68 -3.25
N CYS A 10 5.23 -3.91 -4.18
CA CYS A 10 5.14 -4.98 -5.17
C CYS A 10 4.95 -6.37 -4.55
N TYR A 11 5.65 -6.66 -3.45
CA TYR A 11 5.55 -7.96 -2.78
C TYR A 11 4.19 -8.15 -2.09
N LEU A 12 3.60 -7.09 -1.51
CA LEU A 12 2.25 -7.16 -0.94
C LEU A 12 1.24 -7.46 -2.05
N ASN A 13 1.34 -6.77 -3.19
CA ASN A 13 0.44 -7.01 -4.31
C ASN A 13 0.54 -8.44 -4.88
N GLN A 14 1.74 -9.02 -4.87
CA GLN A 14 2.00 -10.33 -5.47
C GLN A 14 1.73 -11.51 -4.52
N PHE A 15 2.01 -11.35 -3.22
CA PHE A 15 1.95 -12.45 -2.25
C PHE A 15 0.82 -12.33 -1.23
N TYR A 16 0.37 -11.10 -0.91
CA TYR A 16 -0.62 -10.85 0.13
C TYR A 16 -1.62 -9.73 -0.26
N PRO A 17 -2.30 -9.84 -1.42
CA PRO A 17 -3.20 -8.80 -1.92
C PRO A 17 -4.36 -8.49 -0.96
N GLU A 18 -4.78 -9.46 -0.15
CA GLU A 18 -5.82 -9.30 0.87
C GLU A 18 -5.47 -8.25 1.92
N VAL A 19 -4.18 -8.09 2.24
CA VAL A 19 -3.71 -7.07 3.21
C VAL A 19 -3.91 -5.67 2.65
N ALA A 20 -3.64 -5.46 1.36
CA ALA A 20 -3.88 -4.19 0.69
C ALA A 20 -5.38 -3.83 0.68
N ILE A 21 -6.24 -4.81 0.41
CA ILE A 21 -7.71 -4.65 0.40
C ILE A 21 -8.23 -4.34 1.82
N ALA A 22 -7.78 -5.09 2.83
CA ALA A 22 -8.17 -4.86 4.21
C ALA A 22 -7.74 -3.47 4.70
N THR A 23 -6.56 -3.01 4.32
CA THR A 23 -6.07 -1.65 4.62
C THR A 23 -6.97 -0.59 4.01
N LEU A 24 -7.35 -0.73 2.73
CA LEU A 24 -8.29 0.17 2.06
C LEU A 24 -9.64 0.21 2.78
N GLN A 25 -10.20 -0.95 3.13
CA GLN A 25 -11.49 -1.05 3.83
C GLN A 25 -11.44 -0.38 5.21
N LEU A 26 -10.36 -0.58 5.97
CA LEU A 26 -10.15 0.04 7.27
C LEU A 26 -10.10 1.57 7.14
N LEU A 27 -9.27 2.10 6.25
CA LEU A 27 -9.15 3.54 6.02
C LEU A 27 -10.49 4.17 5.62
N LYS A 28 -11.24 3.53 4.71
CA LYS A 28 -12.58 4.01 4.32
C LYS A 28 -13.56 3.98 5.50
N LYS A 29 -13.52 2.95 6.34
CA LYS A 29 -14.37 2.82 7.54
C LYS A 29 -14.13 3.95 8.55
N TYR A 30 -12.90 4.44 8.66
CA TYR A 30 -12.55 5.59 9.52
C TYR A 30 -12.72 6.95 8.83
N GLY A 31 -13.33 6.99 7.63
CA GLY A 31 -13.65 8.24 6.93
C GLY A 31 -12.45 8.91 6.24
N CYS A 32 -11.42 8.16 5.88
CA CYS A 32 -10.33 8.69 5.05
C CYS A 32 -10.73 8.80 3.57
N GLU A 33 -10.28 9.86 2.89
CA GLU A 33 -10.31 10.00 1.43
C GLU A 33 -9.07 9.30 0.86
N VAL A 34 -9.24 8.07 0.35
CA VAL A 34 -8.13 7.23 -0.10
C VAL A 34 -8.01 7.27 -1.61
N SER A 35 -6.84 7.63 -2.12
CA SER A 35 -6.47 7.50 -3.54
C SER A 35 -5.43 6.39 -3.70
N PHE A 36 -5.54 5.63 -4.79
CA PHE A 36 -4.52 4.65 -5.19
C PHE A 36 -3.80 5.19 -6.43
N PRO A 37 -2.56 5.72 -6.30
CA PRO A 37 -1.79 6.17 -7.45
C PRO A 37 -1.50 5.00 -8.40
N LEU A 38 -1.86 5.11 -9.68
CA LEU A 38 -1.62 4.04 -10.66
C LEU A 38 -0.15 3.93 -11.08
N ASN A 39 0.61 5.03 -10.99
CA ASN A 39 2.01 5.11 -11.40
C ASN A 39 2.98 4.81 -10.24
N GLN A 40 2.67 3.82 -9.40
CA GLN A 40 3.56 3.40 -8.31
C GLN A 40 4.80 2.72 -8.87
N THR A 41 5.96 3.08 -8.33
CA THR A 41 7.25 2.49 -8.72
C THR A 41 7.83 1.68 -7.57
N CYS A 42 8.82 0.84 -7.86
CA CYS A 42 9.47 -0.01 -6.87
C CYS A 42 10.10 0.83 -5.75
N CYS A 43 9.65 0.63 -4.50
CA CYS A 43 10.25 1.23 -3.31
C CYS A 43 11.64 0.65 -2.98
N ARG A 44 12.03 -0.45 -3.63
CA ARG A 44 13.27 -1.21 -3.41
C ARG A 44 13.44 -1.76 -1.99
N GLN A 45 12.38 -1.84 -1.18
CA GLN A 45 12.46 -2.30 0.21
C GLN A 45 13.13 -3.67 0.36
N LEU A 46 12.79 -4.65 -0.49
CA LEU A 46 13.41 -5.97 -0.44
C LEU A 46 14.92 -5.91 -0.68
N MET A 47 15.40 -5.06 -1.61
CA MET A 47 16.84 -4.93 -1.86
C MET A 47 17.55 -4.06 -0.83
N ALA A 48 16.86 -3.08 -0.25
CA ALA A 48 17.43 -2.15 0.72
C ALA A 48 17.49 -2.74 2.15
N ASN A 49 16.58 -3.67 2.49
CA ASN A 49 16.43 -4.24 3.83
C ASN A 49 16.77 -5.75 3.89
N ASN A 50 17.44 -6.31 2.87
CA ASN A 50 17.82 -7.73 2.85
C ASN A 50 19.04 -8.10 3.71
N GLY A 51 19.64 -7.12 4.39
CA GLY A 51 20.70 -7.37 5.38
C GLY A 51 22.06 -7.77 4.79
N PHE A 52 22.31 -7.48 3.51
CA PHE A 52 23.65 -7.50 2.92
C PHE A 52 24.35 -6.15 3.07
#